data_AF-A0A2N7QTX3-F1
#
_entry.id   AF-A0A2N7QTX3-F1
#
_cell.length_a   1.000
_cell.length_b   1.000
_cell.length_c   1.000
_cell.angle_alpha   90.00
_cell.angle_beta   90.00
_cell.angle_gamma   90.00
#
_symmetry.space_group_name_H-M   'P 1'
#
loop_
_entity.id
_entity.type
_entity.pdbx_description
1 polymer ?
#
loop_
_entity_poly.entity_id
_entity_poly.type
_entity_poly.pdbx_seq_one_letter_code
_entity_poly.pdbx_strand_id
1 'polypeptide(L)' 'MIILLMLIPLSLMLLALAIGAFVWAVRKGQFDDMDTPALDILTDDERGTAPIAAQTRGAINDIGDHGD' A
#
# COMPACT_ATOMS: atom_id res chain seq x y z
N MET A 1 2.89 -14.04 -47.65
CA MET A 1 2.40 -12.66 -47.42
C MET A 1 1.09 -12.62 -46.63
N ILE A 2 0.83 -13.58 -45.75
CA ILE A 2 -0.40 -13.66 -44.91
C ILE A 2 -0.12 -13.23 -43.46
N ILE A 3 1.11 -13.45 -43.00
CA ILE A 3 1.54 -13.16 -41.62
C ILE A 3 1.41 -11.67 -41.31
N LEU A 4 1.79 -10.81 -42.27
CA LEU A 4 1.66 -9.35 -42.13
C LEU A 4 0.19 -8.93 -41.99
N LEU A 5 -0.71 -9.55 -42.78
CA LEU A 5 -2.15 -9.30 -42.72
C LEU A 5 -2.79 -9.78 -41.40
N MET A 6 -2.20 -10.78 -40.74
CA MET A 6 -2.65 -11.26 -39.42
C MET A 6 -2.07 -10.42 -38.26
N LEU A 7 -0.85 -9.89 -38.42
CA LEU A 7 -0.17 -9.06 -37.40
C LEU A 7 -0.79 -7.68 -37.24
N ILE A 8 -1.33 -7.09 -38.30
CA ILE A 8 -1.99 -5.78 -38.25
C ILE A 8 -3.20 -5.79 -37.29
N PRO A 9 -4.22 -6.65 -37.48
CA PRO A 9 -5.37 -6.67 -36.57
C PRO A 9 -4.97 -7.12 -35.16
N LEU A 10 -4.04 -8.08 -35.02
CA LEU A 10 -3.55 -8.52 -33.72
C LEU A 10 -2.87 -7.40 -32.94
N SER A 11 -2.01 -6.60 -33.60
CA SER A 11 -1.33 -5.48 -32.96
C SER A 11 -2.29 -4.35 -32.60
N LEU A 12 -3.29 -4.05 -33.43
CA LEU A 12 -4.37 -3.11 -33.10
C LEU A 12 -5.18 -3.58 -31.88
N MET A 13 -5.46 -4.89 -31.79
CA MET A 13 -6.18 -5.46 -30.65
C MET A 13 -5.36 -5.33 -29.35
N LEU A 14 -4.06 -5.63 -29.41
CA LEU A 14 -3.16 -5.47 -28.27
C LEU A 14 -2.99 -4.00 -27.86
N LEU A 15 -2.90 -3.08 -28.84
CA LEU A 15 -2.84 -1.65 -28.59
C LEU A 15 -4.12 -1.15 -27.89
N ALA A 16 -5.29 -1.55 -28.40
CA ALA A 16 -6.57 -1.19 -27.80
C ALA A 16 -6.69 -1.74 -26.36
N LEU A 17 -6.22 -2.97 -26.13
CA LEU A 17 -6.20 -3.58 -24.80
C LEU A 17 -5.26 -2.84 -23.84
N ALA A 18 -4.07 -2.44 -24.31
CA ALA A 18 -3.13 -1.65 -23.53
C ALA A 18 -3.70 -0.27 -23.15
N ILE A 19 -4.30 0.44 -24.10
CA ILE A 19 -4.96 1.73 -23.85
C ILE A 19 -6.13 1.56 -22.88
N GLY A 20 -6.96 0.52 -23.06
CA GLY A 20 -8.08 0.23 -22.18
C GLY A 20 -7.63 -0.06 -20.74
N ALA A 21 -6.60 -0.89 -20.57
CA ALA A 21 -6.00 -1.18 -19.28
C ALA A 21 -5.41 0.07 -18.62
N PHE A 22 -4.73 0.91 -19.40
CA PHE A 22 -4.16 2.17 -18.92
C PHE A 22 -5.26 3.13 -18.43
N VAL A 23 -6.30 3.35 -19.22
CA VAL A 23 -7.44 4.22 -18.85
C VAL A 23 -8.17 3.66 -17.62
N TRP A 24 -8.37 2.35 -17.55
CA TRP A 24 -8.96 1.70 -16.37
C TRP A 24 -8.12 1.94 -15.12
N ALA A 25 -6.80 1.78 -15.21
CA ALA A 25 -5.90 1.91 -14.07
C ALA A 25 -5.79 3.36 -13.58
N VAL A 26 -5.77 4.34 -14.49
CA VAL A 26 -5.86 5.78 -14.16
C VAL A 26 -7.18 6.09 -13.44
N ARG A 27 -8.30 5.58 -13.94
CA ARG A 27 -9.63 5.78 -13.32
C ARG A 27 -9.77 5.09 -11.96
N LYS A 28 -9.04 3.99 -11.74
CA LYS A 28 -9.04 3.25 -10.47
C LYS A 28 -8.30 4.00 -9.36
N GLY A 29 -7.63 5.11 -9.66
CA GLY A 29 -6.95 5.91 -8.64
C GLY A 29 -5.74 5.20 -8.03
N GLN A 30 -5.12 4.23 -8.72
CA GLN A 30 -3.93 3.52 -8.21
C GLN A 30 -2.70 4.43 -7.99
N PHE A 31 -2.78 5.67 -8.49
CA PHE A 31 -1.76 6.70 -8.31
C PHE A 31 -1.99 7.57 -7.07
N ASP A 32 -3.18 7.51 -6.47
CA ASP A 32 -3.56 8.27 -5.25
C ASP A 32 -2.91 7.67 -4.00
N ASP A 33 -2.60 6.37 -4.01
CA ASP A 33 -1.94 5.66 -2.89
C ASP A 33 -0.40 5.78 -2.90
N MET A 34 0.17 6.53 -3.86
CA MET A 34 1.62 6.81 -3.91
C MET A 34 2.00 8.08 -3.13
N ASP A 35 1.02 8.89 -2.71
CA ASP A 35 1.26 10.15 -2.00
C ASP A 35 1.32 10.00 -0.46
N THR A 36 0.98 8.83 0.09
CA THR A 36 0.83 8.65 1.54
C THR A 36 2.07 8.18 2.34
N PRO A 37 3.05 7.41 1.81
CA PRO A 37 4.12 6.86 2.66
C PRO A 37 5.21 7.88 3.04
N ALA A 38 5.36 8.98 2.30
CA ALA A 38 6.43 9.97 2.55
C ALA A 38 6.11 10.95 3.70
N LEU A 39 4.82 11.16 4.01
CA LEU A 39 4.40 11.98 5.15
C LEU A 39 4.34 11.16 6.44
N ASP A 40 4.09 9.85 6.37
CA ASP A 40 4.03 8.97 7.55
C ASP A 40 5.37 8.94 8.32
N ILE A 41 6.50 8.98 7.61
CA ILE A 41 7.84 8.97 8.24
C ILE A 41 8.27 10.29 8.90
N LEU A 42 7.61 11.42 8.54
CA LEU A 42 7.89 12.75 9.09
C LEU A 42 6.79 13.24 10.06
N THR A 43 5.65 12.54 10.11
CA THR A 43 4.48 12.90 10.97
C THR A 43 4.35 11.95 12.17
N ASP A 44 5.42 11.27 12.54
CA ASP A 44 5.47 10.39 13.72
C ASP A 44 5.45 11.17 15.07
N ASP A 45 5.26 12.50 15.03
CA ASP A 45 5.44 13.37 16.19
C ASP A 45 4.15 13.73 16.96
N GLU A 46 2.93 13.38 16.54
CA GLU A 46 1.74 13.95 17.23
C GLU A 46 0.55 13.04 17.56
N ARG A 47 0.52 11.74 17.27
CA ARG A 47 -0.60 10.89 17.76
C ARG A 47 -0.18 9.54 18.31
N GLY A 48 0.21 9.61 19.58
CA GLY A 48 -0.34 8.69 20.57
C GLY A 48 0.46 7.42 20.75
N THR A 49 1.51 7.53 21.56
CA THR A 49 1.78 6.62 22.68
C THR A 49 0.93 5.35 22.71
N ALA A 50 1.21 4.39 21.82
CA ALA A 50 0.77 3.03 22.03
C ALA A 50 1.37 2.57 23.37
N PRO A 51 0.63 1.88 24.25
CA PRO A 51 0.92 1.82 25.67
C PRO A 51 2.00 0.77 25.97
N ILE A 52 3.22 0.97 25.47
CA ILE A 52 4.38 0.21 25.94
C ILE A 52 4.63 0.58 27.41
N ALA A 53 4.35 1.83 27.79
CA ALA A 53 4.40 2.29 29.19
C ALA A 53 3.34 1.63 30.09
N ALA A 54 2.15 1.26 29.58
CA ALA A 54 1.13 0.59 30.40
C ALA A 54 1.38 -0.92 30.54
N GLN A 55 1.95 -1.57 29.51
CA GLN A 55 2.36 -2.98 29.61
C GLN A 55 3.53 -3.17 30.57
N THR A 56 4.52 -2.27 30.57
CA THR A 56 5.63 -2.33 31.54
C THR A 56 5.14 -2.07 32.97
N ARG A 57 4.14 -1.20 33.17
CA ARG A 57 3.61 -0.89 34.52
C ARG A 57 2.77 -2.03 35.13
N GLY A 58 2.11 -2.83 34.30
CA GLY A 58 1.44 -4.06 34.74
C GLY A 58 2.43 -5.15 35.14
N ALA A 59 3.47 -5.35 34.33
CA ALA A 59 4.49 -6.38 34.59
C ALA A 59 5.37 -6.10 35.81
N ILE A 60 5.71 -4.83 36.10
CA ILE A 60 6.51 -4.48 37.29
C ILE A 60 5.73 -4.57 38.60
N ASN A 61 4.40 -4.40 38.57
CA ASN A 61 3.56 -4.53 39.76
C ASN A 61 3.33 -6.00 40.14
N ASP A 62 3.33 -6.90 39.15
CA ASP A 62 3.19 -8.35 39.34
C ASP A 62 4.45 -9.00 39.97
N ILE A 63 5.62 -8.39 39.77
CA ILE A 63 6.89 -8.85 40.36
C ILE A 63 6.99 -8.52 41.86
N GLY A 64 6.18 -7.57 42.36
CA GLY A 64 6.20 -7.13 43.76
C GLY A 64 5.27 -7.90 44.72
N ASP A 65 4.43 -8.79 44.20
CA ASP A 65 3.32 -9.45 44.94
C ASP A 65 3.56 -10.95 45.21
N HIS A 66 4.78 -11.47 45.00
CA HIS A 66 5.14 -12.87 45.27
C HIS A 66 6.19 -12.98 46.39
N GLY A 67 6.03 -12.19 47.44
CA GLY A 67 7.02 -11.97 48.50
C GLY A 67 6.67 -12.56 49.87
N ASP A 68 5.76 -13.53 49.94
CA ASP A 68 5.27 -14.18 51.17
C ASP A 68 5.40 -15.72 51.15
#